data_AF-A0AAD7K9K6-F1
#
_entry.id   AF-A0AAD7K9K6-F1
#
_cell.length_a   1.000
_cell.length_b   1.000
_cell.length_c   1.000
_cell.angle_alpha   90.00
_cell.angle_beta   90.00
_cell.angle_gamma   90.00
#
_symmetry.space_group_name_H-M   'P 1'
#
loop_
_entity.id
_entity.type
_entity.pdbx_description
1 polymer ?
#
loop_
_entity_poly.entity_id
_entity_poly.type
_entity_poly.pdbx_seq_one_letter_code
_entity_poly.pdbx_strand_id
1 'polypeptide(L)'
;MSLLNHSGGSRRWNYFHSALELAIQRSAHKWTFEDFAECFPQYVKEDKDGALQTFNQVADYIETANQKDLQKIFHDYDLQTNVDILDKMVSEAKARKASGEIDPNVWTRDLPPRSAVAGRTVPVLEAQAQRLRESVAKLEAENHALISELDQKVAKIGDLDARTTRILDNIDSTHEAWANVPMEEIQEWTAHVAESTTPVLRS
;
A
#
# COMPACT_ATOMS: atom_id res chain seq x y z
N MET A 1 34.74 -25.59 18.29
CA MET A 1 33.27 -25.55 18.40
C MET A 1 32.87 -24.07 18.54
N SER A 2 32.98 -23.31 17.45
CA SER A 2 32.71 -21.87 17.43
C SER A 2 31.33 -21.63 16.83
N LEU A 3 30.60 -20.70 17.46
CA LEU A 3 29.20 -20.37 17.23
C LEU A 3 29.04 -19.65 15.88
N LEU A 4 28.55 -20.37 14.85
CA LEU A 4 28.09 -19.78 13.59
C LEU A 4 26.72 -19.11 13.79
N ASN A 5 26.72 -17.97 14.46
CA ASN A 5 25.58 -17.07 14.49
C ASN A 5 25.69 -16.11 13.30
N HIS A 6 25.36 -16.58 12.10
CA HIS A 6 25.09 -15.70 10.96
C HIS A 6 23.62 -15.30 10.98
N SER A 7 23.32 -14.27 11.76
CA SER A 7 21.97 -13.76 12.04
C SER A 7 21.37 -12.87 10.93
N GLY A 8 21.81 -13.02 9.69
CA GLY A 8 21.39 -12.15 8.58
C GLY A 8 20.59 -12.81 7.46
N GLY A 9 20.69 -14.13 7.27
CA GLY A 9 20.11 -14.83 6.11
C GLY A 9 19.06 -15.88 6.46
N SER A 10 18.38 -16.40 5.45
CA SER A 10 17.40 -17.48 5.57
C SER A 10 18.03 -18.77 6.11
N ARG A 11 17.18 -19.70 6.58
CA ARG A 11 17.61 -21.02 7.01
C ARG A 11 18.39 -21.74 5.91
N ARG A 12 17.94 -21.61 4.66
CA ARG A 12 18.59 -22.20 3.48
C ARG A 12 19.97 -21.59 3.22
N TRP A 13 20.10 -20.27 3.33
CA TRP A 13 21.39 -19.60 3.20
C TRP A 13 22.39 -20.11 4.23
N ASN A 14 21.98 -20.18 5.50
CA ASN A 14 22.86 -20.63 6.58
C ASN A 14 23.36 -22.06 6.36
N TYR A 15 22.51 -22.99 5.92
CA TYR A 15 22.95 -24.34 5.56
C TYR A 15 23.88 -24.37 4.35
N PHE A 16 23.55 -23.63 3.29
CA PHE A 16 24.38 -23.55 2.09
C PHE A 16 25.78 -23.01 2.42
N HIS A 17 25.83 -21.89 3.14
CA HIS A 17 27.08 -21.25 3.54
C HIS A 17 27.93 -22.14 4.44
N SER A 18 27.33 -22.72 5.49
CA SER A 18 28.04 -23.60 6.43
C SER A 18 28.58 -24.86 5.73
N ALA A 19 27.82 -25.44 4.80
CA ALA A 19 28.28 -26.60 4.04
C ALA A 19 29.46 -26.26 3.11
N LEU A 20 29.44 -25.06 2.53
CA LEU A 20 30.52 -24.58 1.67
C LEU A 20 31.79 -24.28 2.47
N GLU A 21 31.68 -23.59 3.60
CA GLU A 21 32.81 -23.35 4.51
C GLU A 21 33.47 -24.66 4.94
N LEU A 22 32.67 -25.65 5.32
CA LEU A 22 33.18 -26.98 5.67
C LEU A 22 33.89 -27.66 4.49
N ALA A 23 33.39 -27.49 3.26
CA ALA A 23 34.02 -28.04 2.08
C ALA A 23 35.38 -27.36 1.80
N ILE A 24 35.48 -26.04 1.97
CA ILE A 24 36.73 -25.28 1.83
C ILE A 24 37.76 -25.81 2.84
N GLN A 25 37.41 -25.86 4.12
CA GLN A 25 38.28 -26.35 5.17
C GLN A 25 38.77 -27.78 4.90
N ARG A 26 37.86 -28.68 4.49
CA ARG A 26 38.22 -30.06 4.15
C ARG A 26 39.09 -30.16 2.92
N SER A 27 38.93 -29.26 1.94
CA SER A 27 39.73 -29.27 0.72
C SER A 27 41.15 -28.75 0.96
N ALA A 28 41.30 -27.69 1.75
CA ALA A 28 42.59 -27.09 2.09
C ALA A 28 43.45 -28.03 2.96
N HIS A 29 42.81 -28.80 3.85
CA HIS A 29 43.47 -29.73 4.77
C HIS A 29 43.30 -31.21 4.40
N LYS A 30 42.96 -31.53 3.14
CA LYS A 30 42.80 -32.92 2.70
C LYS A 30 44.12 -33.73 2.77
N TRP A 31 45.22 -33.03 2.58
CA TRP A 31 46.57 -33.54 2.54
C TRP A 31 47.26 -33.23 3.85
N THR A 32 48.07 -34.18 4.31
CA THR A 32 48.78 -34.12 5.59
C THR A 32 50.21 -33.68 5.39
N PHE A 33 50.89 -33.32 6.49
CA PHE A 33 52.32 -33.07 6.44
C PHE A 33 53.12 -34.33 6.03
N GLU A 34 52.59 -35.52 6.28
CA GLU A 34 53.19 -36.78 5.83
C GLU A 34 53.18 -36.88 4.30
N ASP A 35 52.05 -36.56 3.66
CA ASP A 35 51.94 -36.49 2.20
C ASP A 35 52.91 -35.46 1.60
N PHE A 36 53.09 -34.32 2.29
CA PHE A 36 54.06 -33.30 1.91
C PHE A 36 55.50 -33.80 2.01
N ALA A 37 55.83 -34.52 3.09
CA ALA A 37 57.16 -35.06 3.33
C ALA A 37 57.53 -36.19 2.38
N GLU A 38 56.57 -36.99 1.93
CA GLU A 38 56.78 -37.99 0.87
C GLU A 38 57.13 -37.34 -0.47
N CYS A 39 56.51 -36.21 -0.80
CA CYS A 39 56.78 -35.47 -2.03
C CYS A 39 58.10 -34.66 -1.98
N PHE A 40 58.47 -34.15 -0.81
CA PHE A 40 59.65 -33.29 -0.60
C PHE A 40 60.61 -33.82 0.49
N PRO A 41 61.09 -35.08 0.38
CA PRO A 41 61.79 -35.75 1.47
C PRO A 41 63.15 -35.12 1.79
N GLN A 42 63.81 -34.53 0.80
CA GLN A 42 65.11 -33.88 1.02
C GLN A 42 64.97 -32.53 1.73
N TYR A 43 63.95 -31.74 1.36
CA TYR A 43 63.66 -30.47 2.02
C TYR A 43 63.29 -30.66 3.50
N VAL A 44 62.44 -31.64 3.80
CA VAL A 44 62.04 -31.95 5.20
C VAL A 44 63.23 -32.46 6.04
N LYS A 45 64.20 -33.16 5.43
CA LYS A 45 65.41 -33.61 6.13
C LYS A 45 66.36 -32.46 6.44
N GLU A 46 66.47 -31.48 5.55
CA GLU A 46 67.37 -30.34 5.69
C GLU A 46 66.78 -29.27 6.63
N ASP A 47 65.49 -28.97 6.52
CA ASP A 47 64.79 -27.98 7.34
C ASP A 47 63.32 -28.37 7.57
N LYS A 48 63.08 -29.12 8.66
CA LYS A 48 61.74 -29.59 9.03
C LYS A 48 60.81 -28.44 9.42
N ASP A 49 61.33 -27.43 10.12
CA ASP A 49 60.53 -26.33 10.64
C ASP A 49 60.08 -25.41 9.51
N GLY A 50 60.98 -25.09 8.57
CA GLY A 50 60.64 -24.34 7.35
C GLY A 50 59.67 -25.09 6.44
N ALA A 51 59.83 -26.42 6.31
CA ALA A 51 58.90 -27.26 5.57
C ALA A 51 57.49 -27.27 6.19
N LEU A 52 57.39 -27.37 7.52
CA LEU A 52 56.11 -27.33 8.24
C LEU A 52 55.45 -25.96 8.12
N GLN A 53 56.23 -24.87 8.21
CA GLN A 53 55.73 -23.52 8.01
C GLN A 53 55.20 -23.34 6.59
N THR A 54 55.93 -23.81 5.57
CA THR A 54 55.52 -23.74 4.17
C THR A 54 54.23 -24.52 3.93
N PHE A 55 54.13 -25.74 4.47
CA PHE A 55 52.91 -26.55 4.38
C PHE A 55 51.68 -25.81 4.94
N ASN A 56 51.79 -25.26 6.15
CA ASN A 56 50.69 -24.51 6.77
C ASN A 56 50.35 -23.25 5.97
N GLN A 57 51.36 -22.51 5.48
CA GLN A 57 51.14 -21.34 4.63
C GLN A 57 50.38 -21.66 3.35
N VAL A 58 50.67 -22.80 2.70
CA VAL A 58 49.95 -23.21 1.49
C VAL A 58 48.50 -23.57 1.83
N ALA A 59 48.26 -24.30 2.92
CA ALA A 59 46.90 -24.63 3.36
C ALA A 59 46.08 -23.37 3.68
N ASP A 60 46.64 -22.45 4.47
CA ASP A 60 46.01 -21.18 4.84
C ASP A 60 45.76 -20.29 3.62
N TYR A 61 46.70 -20.26 2.67
CA TYR A 61 46.55 -19.52 1.43
C TYR A 61 45.40 -20.07 0.58
N ILE A 62 45.30 -21.41 0.43
CA ILE A 62 44.22 -22.05 -0.31
C ILE A 62 42.87 -21.72 0.32
N GLU A 63 42.74 -21.81 1.64
CA GLU A 63 41.51 -21.45 2.35
C GLU A 63 41.15 -19.98 2.13
N THR A 64 42.10 -19.07 2.33
CA THR A 64 41.87 -17.62 2.21
C THR A 64 41.54 -17.21 0.78
N ALA A 65 42.24 -17.76 -0.21
CA ALA A 65 42.01 -17.48 -1.63
C ALA A 65 40.61 -17.96 -2.05
N ASN A 66 40.24 -19.20 -1.70
CA ASN A 66 38.92 -19.74 -2.00
C ASN A 66 37.80 -18.93 -1.33
N GLN A 67 37.97 -18.55 -0.06
CA GLN A 67 36.99 -17.71 0.64
C GLN A 67 36.83 -16.37 -0.07
N LYS A 68 37.92 -15.71 -0.44
CA LYS A 68 37.89 -14.41 -1.15
C LYS A 68 37.18 -14.51 -2.50
N ASP A 69 37.48 -15.53 -3.29
CA ASP A 69 36.87 -15.71 -4.61
C ASP A 69 35.38 -16.04 -4.51
N LEU A 70 34.99 -16.84 -3.52
CA LEU A 70 33.58 -17.15 -3.26
C LEU A 70 32.82 -15.93 -2.75
N GLN A 71 33.41 -15.10 -1.88
CA GLN A 71 32.78 -13.85 -1.46
C GLN A 71 32.55 -12.90 -2.63
N LYS A 72 33.48 -12.87 -3.60
CA LYS A 72 33.27 -12.12 -4.84
C LYS A 72 32.08 -12.66 -5.62
N ILE A 73 31.97 -13.98 -5.79
CA ILE A 73 30.82 -14.61 -6.47
C ILE A 73 29.51 -14.31 -5.71
N PHE A 74 29.52 -14.39 -4.38
CA PHE A 74 28.35 -14.07 -3.57
C PHE A 74 27.86 -12.64 -3.78
N HIS A 75 28.80 -11.70 -3.90
CA HIS A 75 28.51 -10.31 -4.18
C HIS A 75 28.02 -10.10 -5.62
N ASP A 76 28.77 -10.59 -6.61
CA ASP A 76 28.49 -10.38 -8.04
C ASP A 76 27.10 -10.92 -8.44
N TYR A 77 26.65 -11.99 -7.80
CA TYR A 77 25.36 -12.63 -8.08
C TYR A 77 24.29 -12.38 -7.00
N ASP A 78 24.55 -11.52 -6.01
CA ASP A 78 23.65 -11.25 -4.89
C ASP A 78 23.05 -12.54 -4.29
N LEU A 79 23.94 -13.52 -4.03
CA LEU A 79 23.54 -14.90 -3.84
C LEU A 79 22.71 -15.08 -2.56
N GLN A 80 23.05 -14.35 -1.50
CA GLN A 80 22.30 -14.41 -0.24
C GLN A 80 20.84 -14.00 -0.46
N THR A 81 20.60 -12.84 -1.08
CA THR A 81 19.26 -12.34 -1.37
C THR A 81 18.47 -13.33 -2.24
N ASN A 82 19.10 -13.87 -3.28
CA ASN A 82 18.45 -14.83 -4.18
C ASN A 82 18.08 -16.15 -3.48
N VAL A 83 18.96 -16.66 -2.61
CA VAL A 83 18.68 -17.86 -1.81
C VAL A 83 17.57 -17.59 -0.78
N ASP A 84 17.53 -16.39 -0.20
CA ASP A 84 16.50 -15.98 0.75
C ASP A 84 15.13 -15.83 0.07
N ILE A 85 15.09 -15.23 -1.13
CA ILE A 85 13.88 -15.17 -1.97
C ILE A 85 13.38 -16.59 -2.27
N LEU A 86 14.27 -17.50 -2.64
CA LEU A 86 13.91 -18.90 -2.90
C LEU A 86 13.33 -19.57 -1.65
N ASP A 87 13.92 -19.36 -0.47
CA ASP A 87 13.42 -19.95 0.77
C ASP A 87 12.03 -19.44 1.13
N LYS A 88 11.80 -18.13 0.93
CA LYS A 88 10.47 -17.51 1.08
C LYS A 88 9.45 -18.12 0.11
N MET A 89 9.78 -18.20 -1.18
CA MET A 89 8.90 -18.78 -2.20
C MET A 89 8.53 -20.24 -1.90
N VAL A 90 9.49 -21.04 -1.45
CA VAL A 90 9.24 -22.44 -1.06
C VAL A 90 8.35 -22.53 0.17
N SER A 91 8.55 -21.64 1.15
CA SER A 91 7.73 -21.58 2.37
C SER A 91 6.29 -21.20 2.06
N GLU A 92 6.09 -20.19 1.21
CA GLU A 92 4.77 -19.77 0.71
C GLU A 92 4.08 -20.88 -0.10
N ALA A 93 4.82 -21.57 -0.98
CA ALA A 93 4.29 -22.70 -1.73
C ALA A 93 3.85 -23.87 -0.83
N LYS A 94 4.62 -24.17 0.23
CA LYS A 94 4.24 -25.18 1.22
C LYS A 94 2.99 -24.76 2.00
N ALA A 95 2.88 -23.49 2.37
CA ALA A 95 1.70 -22.95 3.05
C ALA A 95 0.45 -23.05 2.16
N ARG A 96 0.53 -22.66 0.89
CA ARG A 96 -0.56 -22.80 -0.10
C ARG A 96 -0.99 -24.25 -0.32
N LYS A 97 -0.01 -25.17 -0.38
CA LYS A 97 -0.30 -26.60 -0.47
C LYS A 97 -1.03 -27.12 0.78
N ALA A 98 -0.66 -26.63 1.97
CA ALA A 98 -1.29 -27.02 3.23
C ALA A 98 -2.71 -26.45 3.38
N SER A 99 -2.99 -25.26 2.84
CA SER A 99 -4.33 -24.66 2.83
C SER A 99 -5.27 -25.29 1.78
N GLY A 100 -4.75 -26.14 0.88
CA GLY A 100 -5.53 -26.75 -0.20
C GLY A 100 -5.86 -25.78 -1.34
N GLU A 101 -5.16 -24.66 -1.43
CA GLU A 101 -5.35 -23.66 -2.48
C GLU A 101 -4.77 -24.17 -3.81
N ILE A 102 -5.65 -24.53 -4.75
CA ILE A 102 -5.27 -24.96 -6.10
C ILE A 102 -5.39 -23.74 -7.02
N ASP A 103 -4.27 -23.08 -7.28
CA ASP A 103 -4.20 -22.02 -8.27
C ASP A 103 -4.28 -22.65 -9.69
N PRO A 104 -5.24 -22.25 -10.54
CA PRO A 104 -5.30 -22.72 -11.92
C PRO A 104 -4.10 -22.27 -12.78
N ASN A 105 -3.30 -21.31 -12.31
CA ASN A 105 -2.12 -20.78 -13.01
C ASN A 105 -0.80 -21.40 -12.52
N VAL A 106 -0.81 -22.65 -12.04
CA VAL A 106 0.41 -23.35 -11.67
C VAL A 106 1.34 -23.48 -12.87
N TRP A 107 2.61 -23.12 -12.67
CA TRP A 107 3.63 -23.27 -13.69
C TRP A 107 3.80 -24.73 -14.10
N THR A 108 3.80 -24.98 -15.41
CA THR A 108 4.10 -26.28 -16.03
C THR A 108 5.27 -26.12 -16.98
N ARG A 109 6.02 -27.21 -17.23
CA ARG A 109 7.19 -27.20 -18.12
C ARG A 109 6.83 -26.73 -19.54
N ASP A 110 5.63 -27.08 -20.00
CA ASP A 110 5.10 -26.75 -21.33
C ASP A 110 4.06 -25.60 -21.27
N LEU A 111 4.23 -24.67 -20.33
CA LEU A 111 3.31 -23.54 -20.17
C LEU A 111 3.38 -22.63 -21.42
N PRO A 112 2.27 -22.42 -22.16
CA PRO A 112 2.30 -21.56 -23.32
C PRO A 112 2.58 -20.11 -22.89
N PRO A 113 3.30 -19.30 -23.71
CA PRO A 113 3.68 -17.93 -23.35
C PRO A 113 2.50 -17.06 -22.94
N ARG A 114 1.33 -17.25 -23.59
CA ARG A 114 0.10 -16.53 -23.28
C ARG A 114 -0.38 -16.80 -21.85
N SER A 115 -0.31 -18.04 -21.37
CA SER A 115 -0.70 -18.40 -20.01
C SER A 115 0.29 -17.87 -18.98
N ALA A 116 1.59 -17.85 -19.30
CA ALA A 116 2.60 -17.25 -18.43
C ALA A 116 2.38 -15.74 -18.25
N VAL A 117 2.07 -15.02 -19.35
CA VAL A 117 1.71 -13.60 -19.30
C VAL A 117 0.41 -13.41 -18.52
N ALA A 118 -0.62 -14.22 -18.80
CA ALA A 118 -1.92 -14.14 -18.13
C ALA A 118 -1.79 -14.32 -16.61
N GLY A 119 -1.00 -15.29 -16.14
CA GLY A 119 -0.76 -15.51 -14.71
C GLY A 119 -0.16 -14.30 -14.00
N ARG A 120 0.59 -13.44 -14.71
CA ARG A 120 1.11 -12.17 -14.18
C ARG A 120 0.14 -11.01 -14.33
N THR A 121 -0.54 -10.90 -15.49
CA THR A 121 -1.35 -9.72 -15.81
C THR A 121 -2.73 -9.77 -15.18
N VAL A 122 -3.35 -10.96 -15.08
CA VAL A 122 -4.72 -11.11 -14.59
C VAL A 122 -4.86 -10.63 -13.14
N PRO A 123 -4.00 -11.01 -12.17
CA PRO A 123 -4.13 -10.53 -10.79
C PRO A 123 -4.03 -9.00 -10.68
N VAL A 124 -3.17 -8.37 -11.49
CA VAL A 124 -3.03 -6.91 -11.54
C VAL A 124 -4.30 -6.27 -12.09
N LEU A 125 -4.85 -6.82 -13.18
CA LEU A 125 -6.07 -6.32 -13.79
C LEU A 125 -7.29 -6.49 -12.87
N GLU A 126 -7.38 -7.62 -12.16
CA GLU A 126 -8.43 -7.88 -11.16
C GLU A 126 -8.36 -6.87 -10.01
N ALA A 127 -7.16 -6.59 -9.48
CA ALA A 127 -6.97 -5.58 -8.44
C ALA A 127 -7.36 -4.17 -8.91
N GLN A 128 -7.02 -3.80 -10.14
CA GLN A 128 -7.43 -2.50 -10.70
C GLN A 128 -8.94 -2.44 -10.96
N ALA A 129 -9.53 -3.52 -11.48
CA ALA A 129 -10.96 -3.60 -11.71
C ALA A 129 -11.74 -3.47 -10.39
N GLN A 130 -11.27 -4.12 -9.33
CA GLN A 130 -11.85 -4.02 -7.99
C GLN A 130 -11.79 -2.58 -7.47
N ARG A 131 -10.62 -1.94 -7.55
CA ARG A 131 -10.46 -0.52 -7.16
C ARG A 131 -11.38 0.41 -7.93
N LEU A 132 -11.54 0.19 -9.25
CA LEU A 132 -12.42 1.01 -10.08
C LEU A 132 -13.89 0.83 -9.70
N ARG A 133 -14.32 -0.41 -9.43
CA ARG A 133 -15.69 -0.69 -8.95
C ARG A 133 -15.98 0.00 -7.63
N GLU A 134 -15.03 -0.03 -6.69
CA GLU A 134 -15.15 0.68 -5.41
C GLU A 134 -15.26 2.20 -5.61
N SER A 135 -14.47 2.76 -6.53
CA SER A 135 -14.54 4.19 -6.86
C SER A 135 -15.88 4.57 -7.50
N VAL A 136 -16.41 3.74 -8.39
CA VAL A 136 -17.72 3.97 -9.02
C VAL A 136 -18.83 3.91 -7.98
N ALA A 137 -18.84 2.89 -7.13
CA ALA A 137 -19.84 2.74 -6.06
C ALA A 137 -19.82 3.94 -5.10
N LYS A 138 -18.64 4.47 -4.77
CA LYS A 138 -18.50 5.67 -3.95
C LYS A 138 -19.10 6.90 -4.65
N LEU A 139 -18.77 7.12 -5.92
CA LEU A 139 -19.27 8.24 -6.70
C LEU A 139 -20.79 8.16 -6.89
N GLU A 140 -21.33 6.98 -7.16
CA GLU A 140 -22.78 6.77 -7.28
C GLU A 140 -23.50 7.09 -5.96
N ALA A 141 -22.95 6.66 -4.82
CA ALA A 141 -23.50 6.99 -3.51
C ALA A 141 -23.47 8.51 -3.22
N GLU A 142 -22.37 9.18 -3.54
CA GLU A 142 -22.25 10.65 -3.43
C GLU A 142 -23.26 11.36 -4.34
N ASN A 143 -23.42 10.90 -5.58
CA ASN A 143 -24.35 11.49 -6.55
C ASN A 143 -25.80 11.32 -6.09
N HIS A 144 -26.17 10.13 -5.59
CA HIS A 144 -27.49 9.88 -5.00
C HIS A 144 -27.77 10.79 -3.80
N ALA A 145 -26.78 11.02 -2.94
CA ALA A 145 -26.93 11.94 -1.82
C ALA A 145 -27.13 13.40 -2.27
N LEU A 146 -26.36 13.84 -3.26
CA LEU A 146 -26.45 15.20 -3.82
C LEU A 146 -27.79 15.44 -4.54
N ILE A 147 -28.29 14.46 -5.30
CA ILE A 147 -29.61 14.54 -5.95
C ILE A 147 -30.70 14.67 -4.89
N SER A 148 -30.66 13.86 -3.82
CA SER A 148 -31.62 13.95 -2.72
C SER A 148 -31.57 15.33 -2.03
N GLU A 149 -30.38 15.90 -1.84
CA GLU A 149 -30.23 17.25 -1.29
C GLU A 149 -30.80 18.31 -2.25
N LEU A 150 -30.57 18.16 -3.55
CA LEU A 150 -31.09 19.07 -4.57
C LEU A 150 -32.62 19.05 -4.57
N ASP A 151 -33.25 17.88 -4.57
CA ASP A 151 -34.70 17.71 -4.55
C ASP A 151 -35.32 18.36 -3.30
N GLN A 152 -34.68 18.20 -2.14
CA GLN A 152 -35.10 18.88 -0.91
C GLN A 152 -35.00 20.40 -1.02
N LYS A 153 -33.95 20.93 -1.66
CA LYS A 153 -33.79 22.37 -1.88
C LYS A 153 -34.83 22.90 -2.86
N VAL A 154 -35.09 22.19 -3.96
CA VAL A 154 -36.13 22.56 -4.94
C VAL A 154 -37.50 22.58 -4.28
N ALA A 155 -37.84 21.58 -3.47
CA ALA A 155 -39.10 21.55 -2.73
C ALA A 155 -39.23 22.73 -1.75
N LYS A 156 -38.14 23.10 -1.05
CA LYS A 156 -38.12 24.27 -0.15
C LYS A 156 -38.28 25.58 -0.91
N ILE A 157 -37.65 25.73 -2.08
CA ILE A 157 -37.81 26.93 -2.92
C ILE A 157 -39.27 27.05 -3.36
N GLY A 158 -39.89 25.95 -3.81
CA GLY A 158 -41.32 25.96 -4.19
C GLY A 158 -42.26 26.37 -3.05
N ASP A 159 -42.01 25.91 -1.81
CA ASP A 159 -42.78 26.35 -0.64
C ASP A 159 -42.58 27.84 -0.34
N LEU A 160 -41.33 28.32 -0.40
CA LEU A 160 -41.00 29.73 -0.17
C LEU A 160 -41.61 30.64 -1.24
N ASP A 161 -41.59 30.26 -2.51
CA ASP A 161 -42.20 31.01 -3.60
C ASP A 161 -43.73 31.07 -3.45
N ALA A 162 -44.36 29.95 -3.07
CA ALA A 162 -45.80 29.93 -2.80
C ALA A 162 -46.18 30.83 -1.61
N ARG A 163 -45.35 30.86 -0.55
CA ARG A 163 -45.56 31.75 0.60
C ARG A 163 -45.34 33.21 0.23
N THR A 164 -44.31 33.51 -0.55
CA THR A 164 -44.04 34.87 -1.05
C THR A 164 -45.18 35.38 -1.91
N THR A 165 -45.68 34.56 -2.83
CA THR A 165 -46.83 34.90 -3.69
C THR A 165 -48.07 35.22 -2.85
N ARG A 166 -48.39 34.39 -1.85
CA ARG A 166 -49.52 34.68 -0.94
C ARG A 166 -49.36 35.98 -0.16
N ILE A 167 -48.14 36.32 0.26
CA ILE A 167 -47.88 37.58 0.96
C ILE A 167 -48.09 38.76 0.01
N LEU A 168 -47.62 38.67 -1.24
CA LEU A 168 -47.84 39.68 -2.26
C LEU A 168 -49.34 39.84 -2.57
N ASP A 169 -50.06 38.74 -2.78
CA ASP A 169 -51.51 38.75 -3.01
C ASP A 169 -52.27 39.44 -1.86
N ASN A 170 -51.88 39.16 -0.61
CA ASN A 170 -52.46 39.83 0.56
C ASN A 170 -52.13 41.33 0.59
N ILE A 171 -50.90 41.72 0.24
CA ILE A 171 -50.51 43.13 0.17
C ILE A 171 -51.34 43.84 -0.90
N ASP A 172 -51.48 43.26 -2.09
CA ASP A 172 -52.28 43.80 -3.18
C ASP A 172 -53.74 43.95 -2.75
N SER A 173 -54.33 42.94 -2.10
CA SER A 173 -55.70 43.03 -1.60
C SER A 173 -55.86 44.11 -0.52
N THR A 174 -54.89 44.28 0.37
CA THR A 174 -54.92 45.35 1.38
C THR A 174 -54.75 46.73 0.76
N HIS A 175 -53.94 46.86 -0.28
CA HIS A 175 -53.76 48.11 -1.02
C HIS A 175 -55.04 48.50 -1.76
N GLU A 176 -55.70 47.54 -2.43
CA GLU A 176 -57.00 47.77 -3.06
C GLU A 176 -58.08 48.16 -2.03
N ALA A 177 -58.13 47.48 -0.88
CA ALA A 177 -59.05 47.84 0.19
C ALA A 177 -58.77 49.25 0.72
N TRP A 178 -57.50 49.62 0.90
CA TRP A 178 -57.08 50.95 1.35
C TRP A 178 -57.43 52.04 0.34
N ALA A 179 -57.25 51.79 -0.96
CA ALA A 179 -57.60 52.73 -2.02
C ALA A 179 -59.11 53.03 -2.08
N ASN A 180 -59.93 52.06 -1.68
CA ASN A 180 -61.39 52.19 -1.62
C ASN A 180 -61.91 52.74 -0.27
N VAL A 181 -61.02 53.09 0.67
CA VAL A 181 -61.44 53.75 1.90
C VAL A 181 -61.91 55.16 1.57
N PRO A 182 -63.15 55.56 1.97
CA PRO A 182 -63.69 56.88 1.67
C PRO A 182 -62.98 57.94 2.53
N MET A 183 -61.82 58.39 2.05
CA MET A 183 -60.96 59.32 2.77
C MET A 183 -61.64 60.67 3.01
N GLU A 184 -62.49 61.11 2.09
CA GLU A 184 -63.30 62.33 2.24
C GLU A 184 -64.30 62.20 3.39
N GLU A 185 -65.02 61.07 3.51
CA GLU A 185 -65.96 60.83 4.62
C GLU A 185 -65.24 60.76 5.97
N ILE A 186 -64.05 60.16 6.01
CA ILE A 186 -63.23 60.12 7.24
C ILE A 186 -62.73 61.52 7.60
N GLN A 187 -62.31 62.32 6.61
CA GLN A 187 -61.88 63.70 6.84
C GLN A 187 -63.03 64.60 7.30
N GLU A 188 -64.21 64.46 6.71
CA GLU A 188 -65.44 65.14 7.13
C GLU A 188 -65.84 64.74 8.56
N TRP A 189 -65.83 63.44 8.87
CA TRP A 189 -66.10 62.96 10.23
C TRP A 189 -65.08 63.49 11.24
N THR A 190 -63.80 63.50 10.88
CA THR A 190 -62.73 64.02 11.74
C THR A 190 -62.86 65.53 11.96
N ALA A 191 -63.22 66.30 10.92
CA ALA A 191 -63.53 67.72 11.04
C ALA A 191 -64.76 67.97 11.93
N HIS A 192 -65.82 67.19 11.77
CA HIS A 192 -67.05 67.31 12.55
C HIS A 192 -66.85 66.94 14.04
N VAL A 193 -65.99 65.97 14.33
CA VAL A 193 -65.58 65.61 15.69
C VAL A 193 -64.66 66.68 16.30
N ALA A 194 -63.76 67.27 15.52
CA ALA A 194 -62.91 68.37 15.96
C ALA A 194 -63.73 69.64 16.29
N GLU A 195 -64.72 69.99 15.45
CA GLU A 195 -65.63 71.12 15.68
C GLU A 195 -66.54 70.91 16.89
N SER A 196 -67.03 69.69 17.11
CA SER A 196 -67.88 69.38 18.28
C SER A 196 -67.11 69.28 19.60
N THR A 197 -65.78 69.10 19.55
CA THR A 197 -64.91 69.08 20.74
C THR A 197 -64.22 70.41 21.01
N THR A 198 -64.25 71.38 20.09
CA THR A 198 -63.88 72.77 20.41
C THR A 198 -64.94 73.40 21.33
N PRO A 199 -64.60 73.74 22.59
CA PRO A 199 -65.58 74.32 23.51
C PRO A 199 -65.92 75.74 23.05
N VAL A 200 -67.19 75.98 22.74
CA VAL A 200 -67.72 77.33 22.49
C VAL A 200 -67.68 78.10 23.82
N LEU A 201 -66.64 78.90 24.02
CA LEU A 201 -66.63 79.96 25.02
C LEU A 201 -67.70 80.98 24.62
N ARG A 202 -68.82 81.03 25.35
CA ARG A 202 -69.75 82.16 25.30
C ARG A 202 -69.89 82.80 26.68
N SER A 203 -69.47 84.05 26.69
CA SER A 203 -69.71 85.16 27.62
C SER A 203 -71.17 85.40 27.94
#